data_AF-A0A7W8DI37-F1
#
_entry.id   AF-A0A7W8DI37-F1
#
_cell.length_a   1.000
_cell.length_b   1.000
_cell.length_c   1.000
_cell.angle_alpha   90.00
_cell.angle_beta   90.00
_cell.angle_gamma   90.00
#
_symmetry.space_group_name_H-M   'P 1'
#
loop_
_entity.id
_entity.type
_entity.pdbx_description
1 polymer ?
#
loop_
_entity_poly.entity_id
_entity_poly.type
_entity_poly.pdbx_seq_one_letter_code
_entity_poly.pdbx_strand_id
1 'polypeptide(L)'
;MMFKPQKALTLLALAGLALAPAASKAAVTAYTADDLIMGIQQTGNTQVLLINLGQASGFKTGASVGTVISGLSTVLSSTFGSGWATDSTIAWGIVGTPGASAAGGDTANTLYASTPQTTFGVQSSPFSDSAYTRQSAATQGSGRSNIVTMANTFAGLTSVATGTGTNVAAALQATSTTGGWFSQNPLGAGGSSFSYFNSLEGSFANGVSNSALDLYRMQVYNTAPAGSIGDAGAYIGTFQLSPSGSVSFSTSPGAVPEPTRAVLFGAGLAGLMLRRRRAVRSTVAA
;
A
#
# COMPACT_ATOMS: atom_id res chain seq x y z
N MET A 1 -26.65 -35.25 69.27
CA MET A 1 -25.20 -34.99 69.43
C MET A 1 -24.59 -34.85 68.05
N MET A 2 -24.00 -33.70 67.77
CA MET A 2 -23.69 -33.17 66.44
C MET A 2 -22.19 -33.37 66.14
N PHE A 3 -21.85 -34.19 65.15
CA PHE A 3 -20.46 -34.36 64.69
C PHE A 3 -20.09 -33.20 63.75
N LYS A 4 -19.07 -32.42 64.12
CA LYS A 4 -18.44 -31.40 63.25
C LYS A 4 -17.32 -32.07 62.43
N PRO A 5 -17.35 -32.03 61.10
CA PRO A 5 -16.17 -32.38 60.30
C PRO A 5 -15.17 -31.23 60.31
N GLN A 6 -13.94 -31.53 60.73
CA GLN A 6 -12.80 -30.61 60.67
C GLN A 6 -12.30 -30.51 59.22
N LYS A 7 -12.16 -29.27 58.74
CA LYS A 7 -11.62 -28.94 57.43
C LYS A 7 -10.11 -29.17 57.43
N ALA A 8 -9.63 -30.16 56.69
CA ALA A 8 -8.21 -30.29 56.37
C ALA A 8 -7.92 -29.51 55.09
N LEU A 9 -7.20 -28.40 55.26
CA LEU A 9 -6.80 -27.46 54.22
C LEU A 9 -5.39 -27.84 53.71
N THR A 10 -5.17 -27.62 52.41
CA THR A 10 -3.90 -27.24 51.76
C THR A 10 -2.75 -28.25 51.68
N LEU A 11 -2.45 -28.71 50.46
CA LEU A 11 -1.14 -28.48 49.83
C LEU A 11 -1.27 -28.72 48.31
N LEU A 12 -1.70 -27.70 47.57
CA LEU A 12 -1.57 -27.68 46.10
C LEU A 12 -0.37 -26.80 45.78
N ALA A 13 0.79 -27.44 45.62
CA ALA A 13 2.03 -26.78 45.29
C ALA A 13 1.92 -26.10 43.91
N LEU A 14 2.18 -24.81 43.93
CA LEU A 14 2.13 -23.88 42.82
C LEU A 14 3.21 -24.25 41.78
N ALA A 15 2.85 -25.06 40.78
CA ALA A 15 3.68 -25.26 39.59
C ALA A 15 3.55 -24.05 38.66
N GLY A 16 4.07 -22.90 39.10
CA GLY A 16 4.25 -21.72 38.28
C GLY A 16 5.45 -21.92 37.36
N LEU A 17 5.30 -22.79 36.34
CA LEU A 17 6.27 -22.85 35.25
C LEU A 17 6.22 -21.50 34.54
N ALA A 18 7.25 -20.68 34.73
CA ALA A 18 7.43 -19.44 34.01
C ALA A 18 7.55 -19.76 32.52
N LEU A 19 6.43 -19.72 31.82
CA LEU A 19 6.37 -19.57 30.37
C LEU A 19 6.95 -18.20 30.05
N ALA A 20 8.28 -18.08 30.05
CA ALA A 20 8.94 -16.96 29.41
C ALA A 20 8.47 -16.99 27.94
N PRO A 21 7.79 -15.95 27.45
CA PRO A 21 7.43 -15.89 26.04
C PRO A 21 8.73 -15.98 25.26
N ALA A 22 8.86 -16.99 24.40
CA ALA A 22 9.98 -17.09 23.49
C ALA A 22 10.06 -15.77 22.71
N ALA A 23 11.22 -15.10 22.79
CA ALA A 23 11.44 -13.88 22.04
C ALA A 23 11.26 -14.20 20.55
N SER A 24 10.17 -13.70 19.97
CA SER A 24 9.93 -13.82 18.53
C SER A 24 11.03 -13.03 17.83
N LYS A 25 11.92 -13.74 17.12
CA LYS A 25 12.93 -13.08 16.28
C LYS A 25 12.19 -12.41 15.13
N ALA A 26 12.46 -11.13 14.92
CA ALA A 26 11.93 -10.40 13.77
C ALA A 26 12.32 -11.13 12.48
N ALA A 27 11.34 -11.42 11.63
CA ALA A 27 11.57 -12.11 10.37
C ALA A 27 12.30 -11.19 9.38
N VAL A 28 13.18 -11.75 8.57
CA VAL A 28 13.74 -11.03 7.42
C VAL A 28 12.61 -10.76 6.43
N THR A 29 12.60 -9.59 5.81
CA THR A 29 11.61 -9.24 4.79
C THR A 29 11.71 -10.19 3.60
N ALA A 30 10.62 -10.91 3.34
CA ALA A 30 10.54 -11.75 2.15
C ALA A 30 10.38 -10.87 0.91
N TYR A 31 11.16 -11.18 -0.13
CA TYR A 31 11.02 -10.63 -1.48
C TYR A 31 11.14 -11.77 -2.48
N THR A 32 10.21 -11.80 -3.43
CA THR A 32 10.27 -12.64 -4.61
C THR A 32 10.35 -11.76 -5.85
N ALA A 33 11.03 -12.24 -6.89
CA ALA A 33 10.99 -11.55 -8.18
C ALA A 33 9.53 -11.40 -8.63
N ASP A 34 9.20 -10.25 -9.23
CA ASP A 34 7.83 -9.81 -9.54
C ASP A 34 7.04 -9.21 -8.36
N ASP A 35 7.60 -9.10 -7.16
CA ASP A 35 6.96 -8.34 -6.08
C ASP A 35 6.96 -6.84 -6.37
N LEU A 36 5.87 -6.17 -5.99
CA LEU A 36 5.77 -4.72 -5.95
C LEU A 36 6.25 -4.20 -4.58
N ILE A 37 7.20 -3.27 -4.60
CA ILE A 37 7.70 -2.60 -3.41
C ILE A 37 7.21 -1.16 -3.39
N MET A 38 6.58 -0.78 -2.28
CA MET A 38 6.21 0.59 -1.97
C MET A 38 7.27 1.21 -1.06
N GLY A 39 7.75 2.39 -1.41
CA GLY A 39 8.62 3.21 -0.58
C GLY A 39 7.91 4.46 -0.10
N ILE A 40 8.12 4.83 1.16
CA ILE A 40 7.66 6.08 1.77
C ILE A 40 8.86 6.75 2.41
N GLN A 41 9.10 8.01 2.05
CA GLN A 41 10.24 8.79 2.51
C GLN A 41 9.84 10.23 2.81
N GLN A 42 10.58 10.89 3.70
CA GLN A 42 10.30 12.25 4.16
C GLN A 42 11.56 13.11 4.04
N THR A 43 11.41 14.35 3.59
CA THR A 43 12.54 15.29 3.51
C THR A 43 13.13 15.52 4.91
N GLY A 44 14.44 15.35 5.05
CA GLY A 44 15.14 15.52 6.32
C GLY A 44 15.06 14.31 7.27
N ASN A 45 14.33 13.25 6.91
CA ASN A 45 14.34 11.99 7.67
C ASN A 45 15.50 11.09 7.22
N THR A 46 16.06 10.31 8.15
CA THR A 46 17.17 9.38 7.88
C THR A 46 16.69 7.97 7.52
N GLN A 47 15.38 7.74 7.48
CA GLN A 47 14.79 6.45 7.19
C GLN A 47 13.76 6.52 6.05
N VAL A 48 13.71 5.43 5.29
CA VAL A 48 12.67 5.12 4.30
C VAL A 48 11.92 3.91 4.81
N LEU A 49 10.59 3.98 4.80
CA LEU A 49 9.73 2.83 5.05
C LEU A 49 9.50 2.11 3.73
N LEU A 50 9.99 0.87 3.64
CA LEU A 50 9.79 -0.02 2.51
C LEU A 50 8.77 -1.08 2.85
N ILE A 51 7.87 -1.38 1.92
CA ILE A 51 6.75 -2.27 2.12
C ILE A 51 6.62 -3.18 0.89
N ASN A 52 6.68 -4.49 1.09
CA ASN A 52 6.33 -5.45 0.05
C ASN A 52 4.80 -5.58 -0.05
N LEU A 53 4.25 -5.20 -1.20
CA LEU A 53 2.82 -5.31 -1.50
C LEU A 53 2.43 -6.72 -2.00
N GLY A 54 3.43 -7.55 -2.32
CA GLY A 54 3.27 -8.87 -2.92
C GLY A 54 3.44 -8.86 -4.44
N GLN A 55 3.21 -10.01 -5.06
CA GLN A 55 3.43 -10.24 -6.49
C GLN A 55 2.54 -9.36 -7.37
N ALA A 56 3.13 -8.77 -8.42
CA ALA A 56 2.44 -7.93 -9.40
C ALA A 56 1.26 -8.66 -10.07
N SER A 57 1.37 -9.98 -10.25
CA SER A 57 0.29 -10.84 -10.76
C SER A 57 -1.03 -10.70 -10.00
N GLY A 58 -0.97 -10.43 -8.68
CA GLY A 58 -2.14 -10.21 -7.83
C GLY A 58 -2.89 -8.90 -8.09
N PHE A 59 -2.31 -7.98 -8.88
CA PHE A 59 -2.87 -6.66 -9.19
C PHE A 59 -3.28 -6.50 -10.66
N LYS A 60 -3.07 -7.53 -11.50
CA LYS A 60 -3.43 -7.53 -12.93
C LYS A 60 -4.94 -7.82 -13.11
N THR A 61 -5.42 -7.78 -14.35
CA THR A 61 -6.83 -7.95 -14.71
C THR A 61 -7.51 -9.12 -13.96
N GLY A 62 -8.58 -8.82 -13.22
CA GLY A 62 -9.28 -9.79 -12.35
C GLY A 62 -8.84 -9.78 -10.89
N ALA A 63 -7.91 -8.90 -10.50
CA ALA A 63 -7.48 -8.69 -9.13
C ALA A 63 -8.63 -8.33 -8.17
N SER A 64 -8.51 -8.82 -6.93
CA SER A 64 -9.39 -8.42 -5.82
C SER A 64 -9.16 -6.94 -5.49
N VAL A 65 -10.18 -6.12 -5.71
CA VAL A 65 -10.23 -4.71 -5.29
C VAL A 65 -10.46 -4.63 -3.79
N GLY A 66 -9.73 -3.77 -3.09
CA GLY A 66 -9.94 -3.55 -1.65
C GLY A 66 -8.66 -3.23 -0.89
N THR A 67 -8.71 -3.44 0.43
CA THR A 67 -7.57 -3.24 1.33
C THR A 67 -6.52 -4.33 1.09
N VAL A 68 -5.33 -3.91 0.69
CA VAL A 68 -4.17 -4.79 0.46
C VAL A 68 -3.31 -4.83 1.73
N ILE A 69 -3.23 -3.70 2.44
CA ILE A 69 -2.47 -3.56 3.67
C ILE A 69 -3.29 -2.76 4.68
N SER A 70 -3.24 -3.16 5.95
CA SER A 70 -3.80 -2.41 7.07
C SER A 70 -2.76 -2.17 8.16
N GLY A 71 -2.97 -1.15 8.98
CA GLY A 71 -2.22 -0.99 10.24
C GLY A 71 -0.84 -0.34 10.10
N LEU A 72 -0.58 0.41 9.02
CA LEU A 72 0.67 1.17 8.87
C LEU A 72 0.72 2.44 9.74
N SER A 73 -0.40 2.89 10.31
CA SER A 73 -0.46 4.17 11.04
C SER A 73 0.51 4.23 12.20
N THR A 74 0.71 3.12 12.94
CA THR A 74 1.68 3.06 14.03
C THR A 74 3.12 3.25 13.53
N VAL A 75 3.52 2.51 12.49
CA VAL A 75 4.89 2.61 11.95
C VAL A 75 5.12 3.96 11.24
N LEU A 76 4.12 4.49 10.55
CA LEU A 76 4.18 5.81 9.93
C LEU A 76 4.34 6.90 10.99
N SER A 77 3.56 6.83 12.07
CA SER A 77 3.64 7.81 13.17
C SER A 77 4.96 7.72 13.93
N SER A 78 5.50 6.51 14.12
CA SER A 78 6.80 6.35 14.78
C SER A 78 7.98 6.78 13.91
N THR A 79 7.85 6.67 12.58
CA THR A 79 8.93 6.96 11.63
C THR A 79 8.94 8.43 11.22
N PHE A 80 7.77 9.00 10.91
CA PHE A 80 7.62 10.33 10.31
C PHE A 80 6.90 11.34 11.22
N GLY A 81 6.48 10.91 12.42
CA GLY A 81 5.74 11.73 13.39
C GLY A 81 4.22 11.63 13.24
N SER A 82 3.48 12.01 14.27
CA SER A 82 2.00 11.91 14.29
C SER A 82 1.28 12.76 13.24
N GLY A 83 1.95 13.77 12.69
CA GLY A 83 1.45 14.63 11.60
C GLY A 83 1.67 14.08 10.19
N TRP A 84 2.20 12.85 10.06
CA TRP A 84 2.60 12.28 8.76
C TRP A 84 1.50 12.37 7.69
N ALA A 85 0.23 12.17 8.06
CA ALA A 85 -0.89 12.10 7.12
C ALA A 85 -1.18 13.42 6.38
N THR A 86 -0.60 14.54 6.82
CA THR A 86 -0.75 15.87 6.22
C THR A 86 0.58 16.54 5.91
N ASP A 87 1.69 15.82 6.06
CA ASP A 87 3.02 16.40 5.87
C ASP A 87 3.40 16.41 4.38
N SER A 88 3.44 17.61 3.81
CA SER A 88 3.83 17.84 2.41
C SER A 88 5.24 17.37 2.04
N THR A 89 6.11 17.15 3.03
CA THR A 89 7.49 16.69 2.83
C THR A 89 7.61 15.18 2.69
N ILE A 90 6.52 14.44 2.93
CA ILE A 90 6.44 13.00 2.73
C ILE A 90 6.03 12.71 1.30
N ALA A 91 6.82 11.84 0.66
CA ALA A 91 6.58 11.29 -0.65
C ALA A 91 6.49 9.76 -0.60
N TRP A 92 5.73 9.18 -1.52
CA TRP A 92 5.58 7.73 -1.62
C TRP A 92 5.46 7.29 -3.07
N GLY A 93 5.94 6.08 -3.36
CA GLY A 93 5.99 5.52 -4.70
C GLY A 93 5.96 4.00 -4.68
N ILE A 94 5.69 3.39 -5.83
CA ILE A 94 5.62 1.95 -6.01
C ILE A 94 6.44 1.57 -7.25
N VAL A 95 7.29 0.55 -7.12
CA VAL A 95 8.03 -0.04 -8.25
C VAL A 95 8.05 -1.56 -8.15
N GLY A 96 8.32 -2.22 -9.27
CA GLY A 96 8.53 -3.66 -9.30
C GLY A 96 9.06 -4.15 -10.64
N THR A 97 9.59 -5.37 -10.65
CA THR A 97 10.04 -6.03 -11.87
C THR A 97 10.17 -7.54 -11.67
N PRO A 98 9.85 -8.37 -12.69
CA PRO A 98 10.21 -9.79 -12.70
C PRO A 98 11.73 -10.02 -12.79
N GLY A 99 12.52 -8.97 -13.06
CA GLY A 99 13.97 -9.04 -13.13
C GLY A 99 14.50 -9.42 -14.52
N ALA A 100 15.64 -10.11 -14.55
CA ALA A 100 16.30 -10.54 -15.79
C ALA A 100 15.67 -11.79 -16.44
N SER A 101 14.73 -12.43 -15.75
CA SER A 101 13.99 -13.59 -16.22
C SER A 101 12.49 -13.29 -16.26
N ALA A 102 11.73 -14.04 -17.05
CA ALA A 102 10.28 -13.96 -17.03
C ALA A 102 9.72 -14.48 -15.68
N ALA A 103 8.70 -13.81 -15.14
CA ALA A 103 8.00 -14.22 -13.93
C ALA A 103 6.58 -13.64 -13.93
N GLY A 104 5.63 -14.31 -13.25
CA GLY A 104 4.27 -13.77 -13.07
C GLY A 104 3.48 -13.49 -14.37
N GLY A 105 3.81 -14.17 -15.46
CA GLY A 105 3.23 -13.93 -16.80
C GLY A 105 3.85 -12.72 -17.54
N ASP A 106 4.85 -12.08 -16.96
CA ASP A 106 5.62 -11.00 -17.57
C ASP A 106 6.94 -11.50 -18.11
N THR A 107 7.44 -10.77 -19.09
CA THR A 107 8.72 -11.07 -19.71
C THR A 107 9.84 -10.34 -18.99
N ALA A 108 11.07 -10.83 -19.15
CA ALA A 108 12.24 -10.19 -18.59
C ALA A 108 12.28 -8.69 -18.90
N ASN A 109 12.78 -7.90 -17.94
CA ASN A 109 12.87 -6.43 -18.00
C ASN A 109 11.54 -5.68 -18.09
N THR A 110 10.39 -6.35 -17.86
CA THR A 110 9.15 -5.63 -17.60
C THR A 110 9.33 -4.71 -16.39
N LEU A 111 8.81 -3.50 -16.47
CA LEU A 111 8.85 -2.54 -15.37
C LEU A 111 7.45 -2.26 -14.87
N TYR A 112 7.32 -2.16 -13.55
CA TYR A 112 6.17 -1.58 -12.87
C TYR A 112 6.62 -0.30 -12.19
N ALA A 113 5.86 0.77 -12.38
CA ALA A 113 6.08 2.02 -11.67
C ALA A 113 4.75 2.76 -11.48
N SER A 114 4.63 3.42 -10.33
CA SER A 114 3.55 4.36 -10.07
C SER A 114 3.77 5.68 -10.79
N THR A 115 2.70 6.43 -11.01
CA THR A 115 2.73 7.87 -11.24
C THR A 115 1.63 8.53 -10.40
N PRO A 116 1.88 9.68 -9.79
CA PRO A 116 0.88 10.37 -8.99
C PRO A 116 -0.28 10.89 -9.84
N GLN A 117 -1.48 10.82 -9.26
CA GLN A 117 -2.64 11.54 -9.79
C GLN A 117 -2.52 13.02 -9.44
N THR A 118 -2.48 13.90 -10.45
CA THR A 118 -2.45 15.35 -10.23
C THR A 118 -3.79 15.89 -9.73
N THR A 119 -4.88 15.19 -10.06
CA THR A 119 -6.21 15.39 -9.50
C THR A 119 -6.70 14.06 -8.95
N PHE A 120 -7.02 14.02 -7.65
CA PHE A 120 -7.47 12.79 -6.99
C PHE A 120 -8.69 12.17 -7.69
N GLY A 121 -8.63 10.86 -7.93
CA GLY A 121 -9.66 10.10 -8.62
C GLY A 121 -9.58 10.16 -10.15
N VAL A 122 -8.70 10.99 -10.71
CA VAL A 122 -8.48 11.09 -12.16
C VAL A 122 -7.22 10.33 -12.52
N GLN A 123 -7.34 9.40 -13.48
CA GLN A 123 -6.19 8.67 -13.99
C GLN A 123 -5.14 9.66 -14.53
N SER A 124 -3.92 9.52 -14.05
CA SER A 124 -2.73 10.17 -14.57
C SER A 124 -2.50 9.82 -16.05
N SER A 125 -1.85 10.72 -16.78
CA SER A 125 -1.50 10.50 -18.18
C SER A 125 -0.03 10.07 -18.26
N PRO A 126 0.28 8.81 -18.62
CA PRO A 126 1.67 8.38 -18.80
C PRO A 126 2.28 9.00 -20.06
N PHE A 127 1.46 9.52 -20.99
CA PHE A 127 1.86 9.85 -22.35
C PHE A 127 2.81 11.04 -22.48
N SER A 128 2.93 11.90 -21.47
CA SER A 128 3.89 13.00 -21.47
C SER A 128 5.29 12.59 -21.03
N ASP A 129 5.47 11.36 -20.56
CA ASP A 129 6.74 10.85 -20.05
C ASP A 129 7.15 9.57 -20.80
N SER A 130 8.22 9.67 -21.60
CA SER A 130 8.78 8.53 -22.33
C SER A 130 9.17 7.38 -21.41
N ALA A 131 9.46 7.62 -20.13
CA ALA A 131 9.76 6.56 -19.17
C ALA A 131 8.57 5.62 -18.95
N TYR A 132 7.33 6.08 -19.16
CA TYR A 132 6.12 5.26 -19.02
C TYR A 132 5.64 4.65 -20.35
N THR A 133 6.49 4.67 -21.36
CA THR A 133 6.27 3.98 -22.63
C THR A 133 7.09 2.69 -22.70
N ARG A 134 6.68 1.77 -23.57
CA ARG A 134 7.43 0.54 -23.86
C ARG A 134 8.74 0.91 -24.54
N GLN A 135 9.82 0.33 -24.08
CA GLN A 135 11.16 0.57 -24.62
C GLN A 135 11.84 -0.75 -25.01
N SER A 136 13.01 -0.65 -25.62
CA SER A 136 13.83 -1.83 -25.91
C SER A 136 14.26 -2.54 -24.62
N ALA A 137 14.56 -3.85 -24.73
CA ALA A 137 15.05 -4.65 -23.60
C ALA A 137 16.31 -4.04 -22.94
N ALA A 138 17.19 -3.44 -23.74
CA ALA A 138 18.39 -2.77 -23.26
C ALA A 138 18.05 -1.55 -22.39
N THR A 139 17.14 -0.69 -22.86
CA THR A 139 16.74 0.54 -22.16
C THR A 139 16.00 0.23 -20.86
N GLN A 140 15.00 -0.65 -20.89
CA GLN A 140 14.30 -1.07 -19.67
C GLN A 140 15.19 -1.89 -18.73
N GLY A 141 16.19 -2.58 -19.28
CA GLY A 141 17.21 -3.30 -18.53
C GLY A 141 17.93 -2.40 -17.51
N SER A 142 18.15 -1.12 -17.82
CA SER A 142 18.76 -0.16 -16.89
C SER A 142 17.87 0.09 -15.67
N GLY A 143 16.60 0.45 -15.89
CA GLY A 143 15.63 0.64 -14.81
C GLY A 143 15.43 -0.64 -13.98
N ARG A 144 15.32 -1.79 -14.66
CA ARG A 144 15.22 -3.11 -14.03
C ARG A 144 16.42 -3.40 -13.11
N SER A 145 17.64 -3.08 -13.54
CA SER A 145 18.84 -3.35 -12.73
C SER A 145 18.78 -2.59 -11.40
N ASN A 146 18.41 -1.31 -11.43
CA ASN A 146 18.30 -0.47 -10.25
C ASN A 146 17.18 -0.91 -9.30
N ILE A 147 16.02 -1.32 -9.85
CA ILE A 147 14.92 -1.88 -9.04
C ILE A 147 15.37 -3.19 -8.37
N VAL A 148 16.03 -4.09 -9.11
CA VAL A 148 16.55 -5.36 -8.56
C VAL A 148 17.60 -5.10 -7.48
N THR A 149 18.50 -4.14 -7.67
CA THR A 149 19.47 -3.74 -6.64
C THR A 149 18.77 -3.30 -5.35
N MET A 150 17.75 -2.42 -5.46
CA MET A 150 16.96 -1.99 -4.30
C MET A 150 16.22 -3.15 -3.63
N ALA A 151 15.59 -4.01 -4.42
CA ALA A 151 14.84 -5.14 -3.91
C ALA A 151 15.72 -6.18 -3.19
N ASN A 152 16.93 -6.44 -3.69
CA ASN A 152 17.90 -7.30 -3.02
C ASN A 152 18.36 -6.70 -1.69
N THR A 153 18.58 -5.39 -1.64
CA THR A 153 18.88 -4.69 -0.38
C THR A 153 17.71 -4.79 0.59
N PHE A 154 16.47 -4.62 0.10
CA PHE A 154 15.27 -4.78 0.90
C PHE A 154 15.12 -6.20 1.47
N ALA A 155 15.43 -7.24 0.68
CA ALA A 155 15.37 -8.64 1.12
C ALA A 155 16.34 -8.97 2.26
N GLY A 156 17.34 -8.13 2.52
CA GLY A 156 18.27 -8.27 3.65
C GLY A 156 17.84 -7.55 4.93
N LEU A 157 16.73 -6.81 4.91
CA LEU A 157 16.30 -6.00 6.04
C LEU A 157 15.53 -6.83 7.07
N THR A 158 15.51 -6.32 8.30
CA THR A 158 14.68 -6.86 9.38
C THR A 158 13.28 -6.28 9.28
N SER A 159 12.25 -7.12 9.32
CA SER A 159 10.87 -6.66 9.25
C SER A 159 10.51 -5.86 10.50
N VAL A 160 9.76 -4.77 10.29
CA VAL A 160 9.11 -4.02 11.35
C VAL A 160 7.65 -4.45 11.47
N ALA A 161 7.15 -4.53 12.70
CA ALA A 161 5.77 -4.93 12.93
C ALA A 161 4.81 -3.83 12.44
N THR A 162 3.92 -4.19 11.51
CA THR A 162 2.73 -3.41 11.18
C THR A 162 1.59 -3.86 12.10
N GLY A 163 0.76 -2.94 12.58
CA GLY A 163 -0.20 -3.22 13.66
C GLY A 163 -1.16 -4.38 13.34
N THR A 164 -1.27 -5.33 14.27
CA THR A 164 -2.35 -6.33 14.48
C THR A 164 -3.04 -6.98 13.27
N GLY A 165 -2.36 -7.21 12.14
CA GLY A 165 -2.98 -7.99 11.06
C GLY A 165 -2.09 -8.20 9.84
N THR A 166 -1.76 -9.47 9.61
CA THR A 166 -1.28 -10.07 8.34
C THR A 166 -0.04 -9.47 7.66
N ASN A 167 1.07 -10.20 7.73
CA ASN A 167 2.02 -10.49 6.64
C ASN A 167 2.46 -9.35 5.70
N VAL A 168 2.55 -8.11 6.18
CA VAL A 168 3.25 -7.08 5.43
C VAL A 168 4.72 -7.16 5.83
N ALA A 169 5.55 -7.60 4.90
CA ALA A 169 7.00 -7.41 5.02
C ALA A 169 7.26 -5.90 4.83
N ALA A 170 7.14 -5.15 5.92
CA ALA A 170 7.59 -3.77 6.00
C ALA A 170 8.97 -3.75 6.65
N ALA A 171 9.85 -2.86 6.21
CA ALA A 171 11.15 -2.64 6.84
C ALA A 171 11.53 -1.17 6.77
N LEU A 172 12.35 -0.76 7.74
CA LEU A 172 12.99 0.55 7.72
C LEU A 172 14.38 0.42 7.12
N GLN A 173 14.68 1.30 6.16
CA GLN A 173 15.96 1.37 5.48
C GLN A 173 16.58 2.75 5.73
N ALA A 174 17.87 2.79 6.08
CA ALA A 174 18.56 4.07 6.22
C ALA A 174 18.72 4.75 4.85
N THR A 175 18.56 6.07 4.79
CA THR A 175 18.76 6.84 3.54
C THR A 175 20.21 6.78 3.03
N SER A 176 21.17 6.45 3.90
CA SER A 176 22.57 6.21 3.55
C SER A 176 22.85 4.83 2.95
N THR A 177 21.86 3.94 2.84
CA THR A 177 22.07 2.58 2.32
C THR A 177 22.33 2.61 0.82
N THR A 178 23.55 2.22 0.43
CA THR A 178 23.94 2.06 -0.99
C THR A 178 23.00 1.09 -1.70
N GLY A 179 22.48 1.52 -2.85
CA GLY A 179 21.55 0.70 -3.62
C GLY A 179 20.16 0.54 -2.98
N GLY A 180 19.87 1.21 -1.85
CA GLY A 180 18.53 1.28 -1.26
C GLY A 180 17.60 2.23 -2.01
N TRP A 181 16.36 2.37 -1.54
CA TRP A 181 15.34 3.23 -2.13
C TRP A 181 15.84 4.66 -2.31
N PHE A 182 16.35 5.29 -1.25
CA PHE A 182 16.80 6.69 -1.33
C PHE A 182 17.97 6.86 -2.31
N SER A 183 18.88 5.89 -2.37
CA SER A 183 20.00 5.90 -3.33
C SER A 183 19.53 5.75 -4.78
N GLN A 184 18.45 5.00 -5.03
CA GLN A 184 17.91 4.79 -6.37
C GLN A 184 16.86 5.85 -6.74
N ASN A 185 16.18 6.41 -5.77
CA ASN A 185 15.05 7.33 -5.92
C ASN A 185 15.17 8.48 -4.88
N PRO A 186 16.12 9.40 -5.06
CA PRO A 186 16.32 10.48 -4.11
C PRO A 186 15.14 11.45 -4.13
N LEU A 187 14.75 11.96 -2.97
CA LEU A 187 13.71 12.99 -2.85
C LEU A 187 14.06 14.22 -3.68
N GLY A 188 13.12 14.68 -4.50
CA GLY A 188 13.30 15.88 -5.32
C GLY A 188 14.32 15.75 -6.45
N ALA A 189 14.74 14.53 -6.81
CA ALA A 189 15.75 14.28 -7.85
C ALA A 189 15.31 14.66 -9.29
N GLY A 190 14.09 15.17 -9.48
CA GLY A 190 13.65 15.86 -10.69
C GLY A 190 14.03 15.18 -11.99
N GLY A 191 13.76 13.88 -12.14
CA GLY A 191 14.02 13.19 -13.42
C GLY A 191 14.72 11.84 -13.34
N SER A 192 15.19 11.39 -12.17
CA SER A 192 16.20 10.31 -12.08
C SER A 192 15.81 9.11 -11.22
N SER A 193 14.52 8.92 -10.94
CA SER A 193 14.05 7.77 -10.14
C SER A 193 14.45 6.45 -10.82
N PHE A 194 15.23 5.64 -10.11
CA PHE A 194 15.86 4.42 -10.60
C PHE A 194 16.68 4.63 -11.90
N SER A 195 17.22 5.84 -12.09
CA SER A 195 17.91 6.30 -13.32
C SER A 195 17.10 6.07 -14.60
N TYR A 196 15.77 6.04 -14.50
CA TYR A 196 14.90 5.65 -15.61
C TYR A 196 13.61 6.48 -15.64
N PHE A 197 12.92 6.62 -14.50
CA PHE A 197 11.66 7.37 -14.40
C PHE A 197 11.92 8.82 -14.04
N ASN A 198 11.15 9.74 -14.63
CA ASN A 198 11.31 11.15 -14.30
C ASN A 198 10.78 11.47 -12.90
N SER A 199 9.64 10.90 -12.54
CA SER A 199 9.09 10.88 -11.19
C SER A 199 8.13 9.72 -11.08
N LEU A 200 8.13 9.03 -9.94
CA LEU A 200 7.16 7.99 -9.62
C LEU A 200 6.42 8.25 -8.30
N GLU A 201 6.82 9.28 -7.56
CA GLU A 201 6.31 9.55 -6.22
C GLU A 201 5.23 10.62 -6.20
N GLY A 202 4.20 10.40 -5.39
CA GLY A 202 3.23 11.42 -4.98
C GLY A 202 3.57 11.98 -3.62
N SER A 203 3.09 13.18 -3.30
CA SER A 203 3.27 13.79 -1.97
C SER A 203 1.96 13.78 -1.16
N PHE A 204 2.07 13.99 0.15
CA PHE A 204 0.93 14.21 1.04
C PHE A 204 0.58 15.69 1.21
N ALA A 205 0.99 16.56 0.27
CA ALA A 205 0.79 18.00 0.38
C ALA A 205 -0.68 18.43 0.52
N ASN A 206 -1.60 17.65 -0.05
CA ASN A 206 -3.05 17.87 0.07
C ASN A 206 -3.71 16.90 1.06
N GLY A 207 -2.93 16.31 1.97
CA GLY A 207 -3.33 15.22 2.83
C GLY A 207 -3.29 13.86 2.12
N VAL A 208 -2.96 12.82 2.89
CA VAL A 208 -2.84 11.44 2.39
C VAL A 208 -4.13 10.93 1.73
N SER A 209 -5.30 11.36 2.23
CA SER A 209 -6.61 11.00 1.65
C SER A 209 -6.80 11.48 0.21
N ASN A 210 -6.04 12.49 -0.22
CA ASN A 210 -6.07 13.03 -1.57
C ASN A 210 -4.83 12.62 -2.38
N SER A 211 -4.05 11.66 -1.88
CA SER A 211 -2.88 11.11 -2.55
C SER A 211 -3.20 9.75 -3.13
N ALA A 212 -3.03 9.61 -4.44
CA ALA A 212 -3.27 8.37 -5.17
C ALA A 212 -2.17 8.16 -6.22
N LEU A 213 -1.80 6.90 -6.41
CA LEU A 213 -0.77 6.47 -7.35
C LEU A 213 -1.37 5.51 -8.36
N ASP A 214 -1.27 5.83 -9.64
CA ASP A 214 -1.63 4.90 -10.70
C ASP A 214 -0.45 4.02 -11.06
N LEU A 215 -0.65 2.71 -11.06
CA LEU A 215 0.36 1.73 -11.44
C LEU A 215 0.31 1.46 -12.94
N TYR A 216 1.47 1.53 -13.58
CA TYR A 216 1.66 1.18 -14.98
C TYR A 216 2.61 0.01 -15.14
N ARG A 217 2.31 -0.83 -16.13
CA ARG A 217 3.13 -1.97 -16.57
C ARG A 217 3.72 -1.68 -17.95
N MET A 218 5.03 -1.60 -18.03
CA MET A 218 5.76 -1.40 -19.27
C MET A 218 6.45 -2.71 -19.66
N GLN A 219 5.74 -3.53 -20.44
CA GLN A 219 6.28 -4.79 -20.97
C GLN A 219 7.21 -4.51 -22.16
N VAL A 220 8.34 -5.20 -22.22
CA VAL A 220 9.32 -5.08 -23.31
C VAL A 220 8.68 -5.42 -24.65
N TYR A 221 9.05 -4.63 -25.67
CA TYR A 221 8.60 -4.69 -27.06
C TYR A 221 8.67 -6.07 -27.77
N ASN A 222 9.34 -7.09 -27.25
CA ASN A 222 9.60 -8.33 -28.00
C ASN A 222 8.65 -9.50 -27.69
N THR A 223 7.53 -9.29 -26.99
CA THR A 223 6.68 -10.39 -26.50
C THR A 223 5.20 -10.14 -26.78
N ALA A 224 4.60 -11.03 -27.58
CA ALA A 224 3.20 -10.93 -28.01
C ALA A 224 2.22 -10.99 -26.82
N PRO A 225 1.08 -10.26 -26.84
CA PRO A 225 0.69 -9.28 -27.85
C PRO A 225 1.44 -7.96 -27.60
N ALA A 226 2.41 -7.67 -28.47
CA ALA A 226 3.42 -6.65 -28.22
C ALA A 226 2.97 -5.35 -28.86
N GLY A 227 2.72 -4.32 -28.04
CA GLY A 227 2.74 -2.95 -28.52
C GLY A 227 4.13 -2.59 -29.07
N SER A 228 4.21 -1.53 -29.85
CA SER A 228 5.46 -0.98 -30.40
C SER A 228 6.28 -0.26 -29.34
N ILE A 229 7.58 -0.06 -29.60
CA ILE A 229 8.38 0.92 -28.84
C ILE A 229 7.68 2.28 -28.92
N GLY A 230 7.56 2.96 -27.79
CA GLY A 230 6.84 4.23 -27.67
C GLY A 230 5.35 4.09 -27.36
N ASP A 231 4.76 2.90 -27.47
CA ASP A 231 3.40 2.67 -26.98
C ASP A 231 3.37 2.86 -25.46
N ALA A 232 2.29 3.43 -24.93
CA ALA A 232 2.16 3.60 -23.49
C ALA A 232 2.20 2.26 -22.74
N GLY A 233 2.71 2.32 -21.51
CA GLY A 233 2.55 1.28 -20.53
C GLY A 233 1.06 1.00 -20.29
N ALA A 234 0.75 -0.27 -20.00
CA ALA A 234 -0.61 -0.65 -19.66
C ALA A 234 -0.93 -0.14 -18.25
N TYR A 235 -2.04 0.60 -18.12
CA TYR A 235 -2.59 0.94 -16.81
C TYR A 235 -3.07 -0.33 -16.10
N ILE A 236 -2.69 -0.48 -14.83
CA ILE A 236 -3.01 -1.65 -14.01
C ILE A 236 -4.09 -1.33 -12.98
N GLY A 237 -4.00 -0.17 -12.33
CA GLY A 237 -4.93 0.26 -11.30
C GLY A 237 -4.38 1.42 -10.48
N THR A 238 -5.11 1.82 -9.45
CA THR A 238 -4.76 2.90 -8.53
C THR A 238 -4.55 2.35 -7.12
N PHE A 239 -3.45 2.74 -6.48
CA PHE A 239 -3.24 2.60 -5.05
C PHE A 239 -3.61 3.88 -4.31
N GLN A 240 -4.20 3.72 -3.13
CA GLN A 240 -4.51 4.82 -2.22
C GLN A 240 -4.03 4.46 -0.81
N LEU A 241 -3.46 5.43 -0.11
CA LEU A 241 -3.12 5.31 1.31
C LEU A 241 -4.14 6.13 2.11
N SER A 242 -4.72 5.55 3.15
CA SER A 242 -5.65 6.24 4.03
C SER A 242 -4.92 6.82 5.27
N PRO A 243 -5.50 7.82 5.96
CA PRO A 243 -4.99 8.31 7.24
C PRO A 243 -4.92 7.25 8.35
N SER A 244 -5.65 6.14 8.22
CA SER A 244 -5.55 5.01 9.14
C SER A 244 -4.32 4.12 8.87
N GLY A 245 -3.53 4.44 7.85
CA GLY A 245 -2.41 3.62 7.38
C GLY A 245 -2.86 2.34 6.69
N SER A 246 -3.99 2.39 5.97
CA SER A 246 -4.42 1.28 5.12
C SER A 246 -4.11 1.61 3.67
N VAL A 247 -3.52 0.65 2.94
CA VAL A 247 -3.32 0.74 1.50
C VAL A 247 -4.43 -0.04 0.81
N SER A 248 -5.12 0.59 -0.13
CA SER A 248 -6.10 -0.07 -0.99
C SER A 248 -5.67 -0.04 -2.45
N PHE A 249 -6.19 -0.98 -3.23
CA PHE A 249 -6.01 -1.07 -4.67
C PHE A 249 -7.36 -1.16 -5.39
N SER A 250 -7.47 -0.47 -6.52
CA SER A 250 -8.63 -0.50 -7.40
C SER A 250 -8.21 -0.57 -8.87
N THR A 251 -8.90 -1.38 -9.67
CA THR A 251 -8.63 -1.52 -11.11
C THR A 251 -9.33 -0.47 -11.96
N SER A 252 -10.27 0.29 -11.38
CA SER A 252 -10.93 1.41 -12.05
C SER A 252 -10.43 2.73 -11.48
N PRO A 253 -9.95 3.67 -12.31
CA PRO A 253 -9.67 5.02 -11.85
C PRO A 253 -10.93 5.60 -11.18
N GLY A 254 -10.78 6.13 -9.97
CA GLY A 254 -11.88 6.81 -9.27
C GLY A 254 -12.95 5.91 -8.63
N ALA A 255 -12.85 4.57 -8.67
CA ALA A 255 -13.70 3.69 -7.87
C ALA A 255 -13.22 3.70 -6.41
N VAL A 256 -13.41 4.83 -5.72
CA VAL A 256 -13.33 4.91 -4.27
C VAL A 256 -14.48 4.07 -3.72
N PRO A 257 -14.26 3.18 -2.73
CA PRO A 257 -15.35 2.59 -1.98
C PRO A 257 -16.18 3.72 -1.37
N GLU A 258 -17.30 4.08 -2.01
CA GLU A 258 -18.25 5.00 -1.40
C GLU A 258 -18.67 4.40 -0.05
N PRO A 259 -18.71 5.17 1.05
CA PRO A 259 -19.28 4.69 2.29
C PRO A 259 -20.68 4.16 1.97
N THR A 260 -20.89 2.90 2.30
CA THR A 260 -21.94 2.03 1.78
C THR A 260 -23.29 2.75 1.66
N ARG A 261 -23.81 2.87 0.42
CA ARG A 261 -25.16 3.41 0.12
C ARG A 261 -26.29 2.72 0.91
N ALA A 262 -26.01 1.60 1.58
CA ALA A 262 -26.90 0.95 2.53
C ALA A 262 -27.37 1.86 3.68
N VAL A 263 -26.55 2.83 4.13
CA VAL A 263 -26.95 3.76 5.19
C VAL A 263 -27.97 4.80 4.69
N LEU A 264 -27.87 5.21 3.41
CA LEU A 264 -28.74 6.23 2.84
C LEU A 264 -30.16 5.69 2.52
N PHE A 265 -30.27 4.40 2.16
CA PHE A 265 -31.58 3.75 2.01
C PHE A 265 -32.29 3.49 3.36
N GLY A 266 -31.54 3.30 4.44
CA GLY A 266 -32.11 3.14 5.79
C GLY A 266 -32.73 4.43 6.36
N ALA A 267 -32.12 5.57 6.10
CA ALA A 267 -32.62 6.87 6.60
C ALA A 267 -33.85 7.38 5.81
N GLY A 268 -33.94 7.09 4.51
CA GLY A 268 -35.08 7.53 3.67
C GLY A 268 -36.40 6.83 3.96
N LEU A 269 -36.36 5.54 4.31
CA LEU A 269 -37.57 4.75 4.60
C LEU A 269 -38.13 4.98 6.01
N ALA A 270 -37.29 5.34 6.99
CA ALA A 270 -37.75 5.66 8.35
C ALA A 270 -38.53 7.00 8.42
N GLY A 271 -38.17 7.98 7.58
CA GLY A 271 -38.85 9.29 7.54
C GLY A 271 -40.28 9.25 6.99
N LEU A 272 -40.57 8.34 6.05
CA LEU A 272 -41.90 8.20 5.44
C LEU A 272 -42.92 7.50 6.34
N MET A 273 -42.47 6.69 7.32
CA MET A 273 -43.34 5.98 8.26
C MET A 273 -43.84 6.86 9.42
N LEU A 274 -43.20 8.02 9.69
CA LEU A 274 -43.57 8.88 10.83
C LEU A 274 -44.51 10.04 10.48
N ARG A 275 -44.88 10.25 9.21
CA ARG A 275 -45.71 11.40 8.79
C ARG A 275 -47.22 11.12 8.67
N ARG A 276 -47.76 10.10 9.33
CA ARG A 276 -49.19 9.77 9.22
C ARG A 276 -49.92 9.63 10.55
N ARG A 277 -49.84 10.64 11.42
CA ARG A 277 -50.87 10.91 12.45
C ARG A 277 -51.06 12.42 12.66
N ARG A 278 -51.98 13.02 11.91
CA ARG A 278 -52.70 14.22 12.39
C ARG A 278 -54.19 13.86 12.50
N ALA A 279 -54.68 13.94 13.72
CA ALA A 279 -56.06 13.71 14.10
C ALA A 279 -56.98 14.80 13.52
N VAL A 280 -58.12 14.40 12.99
CA VAL A 280 -59.22 15.32 12.64
C VAL A 280 -60.07 15.50 13.88
N ARG A 281 -60.06 16.71 14.45
CA ARG A 281 -61.03 17.15 15.46
C ARG A 281 -62.21 17.75 14.70
N SER A 282 -63.36 17.09 14.73
CA SER A 282 -64.62 17.64 14.25
C SER A 282 -65.32 18.35 15.40
N THR A 283 -65.28 19.68 15.37
CA THR A 283 -66.18 20.55 16.12
C THR A 283 -67.49 20.68 15.33
N VAL A 284 -68.62 20.32 15.93
CA VAL A 284 -69.93 20.82 15.51
C VAL A 284 -70.66 21.30 16.75
N ALA A 285 -71.10 22.55 16.68
CA ALA A 285 -71.87 23.26 17.69
C ALA A 285 -73.37 23.12 17.41
N ALA A 286 -74.15 22.99 18.48
CA ALA A 286 -75.42 23.66 18.73
C ALA A 286 -75.69 23.59 20.25
#